data_AF-A0AA37A9X9-F1
#
_entry.id   AF-A0AA37A9X9-F1
#
_cell.length_a   1.000
_cell.length_b   1.000
_cell.length_c   1.000
_cell.angle_alpha   90.00
_cell.angle_beta   90.00
_cell.angle_gamma   90.00
#
_symmetry.space_group_name_H-M   'P 1'
#
loop_
_entity.id
_entity.type
_entity.pdbx_description
1 polymer ?
#
loop_
_entity_poly.entity_id
_entity_poly.type
_entity_poly.pdbx_seq_one_letter_code
_entity_poly.pdbx_strand_id
1 'polypeptide(L)'
;MAQVTHFFAGANSGDGFQNLFSEIVDLEDTYDLMVLKGGPGVGKATFMREIGRSMEEAGTPVEYLWCSGDPDSLDGVVLPELRCAVVDGTSPHVVEPRYPAAVDRYVDLGRFYDLTAAKAAAEEVKAHTRAYKAAYIRAYHHLKAARQVELDAVAAVRKTFDREKADRRTAGILSRELRRRGGEAGETTR
;
A
#
# COMPACT_ATOMS: atom_id res chain seq x y z
N MET A 1 6.20 15.67 -18.91
CA MET A 1 5.08 14.99 -18.22
C MET A 1 5.70 14.24 -17.06
N ALA A 2 5.21 14.46 -15.84
CA ALA A 2 5.65 13.72 -14.66
C ALA A 2 5.58 12.20 -14.91
N GLN A 3 6.50 11.44 -14.33
CA GLN A 3 6.38 9.99 -14.27
C GLN A 3 5.37 9.64 -13.19
N VAL A 4 4.34 8.88 -13.55
CA VAL A 4 3.30 8.44 -12.62
C VAL A 4 3.35 6.92 -12.53
N THR A 5 3.48 6.42 -11.30
CA THR A 5 3.50 4.99 -11.02
C THR A 5 2.41 4.64 -10.02
N HIS A 6 1.84 3.45 -10.17
CA HIS A 6 0.78 2.96 -9.29
C HIS A 6 1.20 1.63 -8.67
N PHE A 7 1.05 1.53 -7.36
CA PHE A 7 1.39 0.34 -6.59
C PHE A 7 0.22 -0.08 -5.71
N PHE A 8 0.24 -1.36 -5.32
CA PHE A 8 -0.50 -1.85 -4.16
C PHE A 8 0.53 -2.19 -3.09
N ALA A 9 0.61 -1.35 -2.05
CA ALA A 9 1.51 -1.60 -0.91
C ALA A 9 0.84 -2.43 0.19
N GLY A 10 -0.49 -2.61 0.13
CA GLY A 10 -1.23 -3.53 0.98
C GLY A 10 -1.74 -4.74 0.19
N ALA A 11 -1.88 -5.89 0.85
CA ALA A 11 -2.52 -7.05 0.26
C ALA A 11 -3.29 -7.88 1.29
N ASN A 12 -4.51 -8.29 0.94
CA ASN A 12 -5.27 -9.27 1.71
C ASN A 12 -4.87 -10.68 1.23
N SER A 13 -4.09 -11.40 2.04
CA SER A 13 -3.58 -12.74 1.69
C SER A 13 -4.19 -13.84 2.56
N GLY A 14 -3.91 -15.11 2.21
CA GLY A 14 -4.29 -16.26 3.04
C GLY A 14 -3.56 -16.34 4.38
N ASP A 15 -2.46 -15.60 4.53
CA ASP A 15 -1.72 -15.43 5.78
C ASP A 15 -2.16 -14.16 6.54
N GLY A 16 -3.20 -13.47 6.07
CA GLY A 16 -3.74 -12.24 6.64
C GLY A 16 -3.34 -11.00 5.84
N PHE A 17 -3.53 -9.82 6.44
CA PHE A 17 -3.14 -8.56 5.83
C PHE A 17 -1.61 -8.44 5.76
N GLN A 18 -1.08 -8.11 4.59
CA GLN A 18 0.33 -7.83 4.34
C GLN A 18 0.51 -6.34 4.06
N ASN A 19 1.50 -5.73 4.69
CA ASN A 19 1.85 -4.32 4.50
C ASN A 19 3.31 -4.23 4.03
N LEU A 20 3.51 -3.69 2.83
CA LEU A 20 4.80 -3.47 2.19
C LEU A 20 5.17 -1.98 2.16
N PHE A 21 4.50 -1.13 2.94
CA PHE A 21 4.78 0.31 2.95
C PHE A 21 6.26 0.61 3.29
N SER A 22 6.87 -0.15 4.20
CA SER A 22 8.30 -0.02 4.54
C SER A 22 9.24 -0.33 3.38
N GLU A 23 8.78 -1.08 2.37
CA GLU A 23 9.56 -1.38 1.16
C GLU A 23 9.48 -0.26 0.13
N ILE A 24 8.47 0.63 0.25
CA ILE A 24 8.27 1.77 -0.65
C ILE A 24 8.95 3.02 -0.08
N VAL A 25 8.92 3.20 1.24
CA VAL A 25 9.44 4.41 1.90
C VAL A 25 10.52 4.03 2.91
N ASP A 26 11.76 4.43 2.63
CA ASP A 26 12.88 4.33 3.57
C ASP A 26 12.86 5.54 4.52
N LEU A 27 12.51 5.31 5.78
CA LEU A 27 12.44 6.36 6.80
C LEU A 27 13.79 7.01 7.13
N GLU A 28 14.91 6.36 6.84
CA GLU A 28 16.25 6.93 7.10
C GLU A 28 16.64 7.97 6.05
N ASP A 29 16.08 7.91 4.83
CA ASP A 29 16.26 8.91 3.76
C ASP A 29 15.00 9.76 3.51
N THR A 30 13.92 9.52 4.25
CA THR A 30 12.69 10.32 4.14
C THR A 30 12.87 11.68 4.82
N TYR A 31 12.42 12.74 4.15
CA TYR A 31 12.40 14.11 4.68
C TYR A 31 11.13 14.42 5.47
N ASP A 32 9.92 14.15 4.93
CA ASP A 32 8.64 14.35 5.65
C ASP A 32 7.64 13.21 5.32
N LEU A 33 7.25 12.45 6.34
CA LEU A 33 6.18 11.46 6.29
C LEU A 33 4.96 11.97 7.06
N MET A 34 3.89 12.25 6.32
CA MET A 34 2.63 12.71 6.86
C MET A 34 1.66 11.53 7.05
N VAL A 35 1.41 11.16 8.29
CA VAL A 35 0.45 10.10 8.64
C VAL A 35 -0.93 10.73 8.87
N LEU A 36 -1.83 10.57 7.91
CA LEU A 36 -3.21 11.03 8.02
C LEU A 36 -3.95 10.18 9.05
N LYS A 37 -4.53 10.84 10.06
CA LYS A 37 -5.39 10.22 11.07
C LYS A 37 -6.82 10.72 10.93
N GLY A 38 -7.75 9.82 11.20
CA GLY A 38 -9.18 10.04 11.11
C GLY A 38 -9.87 8.81 10.53
N GLY A 39 -11.10 8.55 10.94
CA GLY A 39 -11.97 7.48 10.41
C GLY A 39 -12.44 7.70 8.96
N PRO A 40 -13.29 6.80 8.45
CA PRO A 40 -13.85 6.91 7.11
C PRO A 40 -14.57 8.24 6.86
N GLY A 41 -14.52 8.75 5.63
CA GLY A 41 -15.29 9.94 5.22
C GLY A 41 -14.66 11.30 5.56
N VAL A 42 -13.53 11.37 6.28
CA VAL A 42 -12.83 12.66 6.56
C VAL A 42 -12.06 13.23 5.36
N GLY A 43 -12.14 12.59 4.20
CA GLY A 43 -11.48 13.04 2.97
C GLY A 43 -10.01 12.66 2.83
N LYS A 44 -9.50 11.64 3.54
CA LYS A 44 -8.10 11.17 3.42
C LYS A 44 -7.69 10.88 1.97
N ALA A 45 -8.44 10.02 1.28
CA ALA A 45 -8.16 9.65 -0.10
C ALA A 45 -8.24 10.85 -1.05
N THR A 46 -9.23 11.73 -0.86
CA THR A 46 -9.34 12.98 -1.63
C THR A 46 -8.14 13.88 -1.40
N PHE A 47 -7.73 14.08 -0.15
CA PHE A 47 -6.58 14.90 0.20
C PHE A 47 -5.30 14.37 -0.44
N MET A 48 -5.09 13.05 -0.40
CA MET A 48 -3.95 12.39 -1.07
C MET A 48 -3.99 12.56 -2.60
N ARG A 49 -5.17 12.39 -3.24
CA ARG A 49 -5.31 12.62 -4.68
C ARG A 49 -4.99 14.05 -5.08
N GLU A 50 -5.46 15.03 -4.30
CA GLU A 50 -5.18 16.44 -4.57
C GLU A 50 -3.67 16.74 -4.45
N ILE A 51 -2.98 16.18 -3.45
CA ILE A 51 -1.52 16.28 -3.34
C ILE A 51 -0.84 15.70 -4.57
N GLY A 52 -1.19 14.46 -4.95
CA GLY A 52 -0.62 13.81 -6.13
C GLY A 52 -0.84 14.61 -7.42
N ARG A 53 -2.08 15.05 -7.67
CA ARG A 53 -2.42 15.86 -8.85
C ARG A 53 -1.63 17.17 -8.89
N SER A 54 -1.53 17.88 -7.78
CA SER A 54 -0.74 19.12 -7.71
C SER A 54 0.75 18.88 -8.02
N MET A 55 1.30 17.73 -7.62
CA MET A 55 2.70 17.39 -7.89
C MET A 55 2.91 16.95 -9.35
N GLU A 56 1.96 16.22 -9.94
CA GLU A 56 1.96 15.90 -11.37
C GLU A 56 1.93 17.18 -12.23
N GLU A 57 1.06 18.13 -11.87
CA GLU A 57 0.95 19.45 -12.53
C GLU A 57 2.26 20.26 -12.41
N ALA A 58 2.96 20.13 -11.29
CA ALA A 58 4.29 20.72 -11.07
C ALA A 58 5.41 19.98 -11.82
N GLY A 59 5.13 18.81 -12.41
CA GLY A 59 6.10 18.02 -13.17
C GLY A 59 6.95 17.06 -12.34
N THR A 60 6.66 16.91 -11.04
CA THR A 60 7.38 16.01 -10.12
C THR A 60 6.82 14.58 -10.24
N PRO A 61 7.66 13.53 -10.25
CA PRO A 61 7.21 12.14 -10.20
C PRO A 61 6.32 11.84 -8.98
N VAL A 62 5.29 11.05 -9.21
CA VAL A 62 4.31 10.66 -8.18
C VAL A 62 4.09 9.16 -8.20
N GLU A 63 4.09 8.55 -7.02
CA GLU A 63 3.72 7.16 -6.82
C GLU A 63 2.45 7.07 -5.98
N TYR A 64 1.41 6.46 -6.54
CA TYR A 64 0.15 6.25 -5.84
C TYR A 64 0.09 4.85 -5.25
N LEU A 65 -0.23 4.76 -3.96
CA LEU A 65 -0.43 3.50 -3.25
C LEU A 65 -1.92 3.26 -3.09
N TRP A 66 -2.46 2.34 -3.88
CA TRP A 66 -3.88 2.01 -3.90
C TRP A 66 -4.28 1.11 -2.73
N CYS A 67 -5.49 1.35 -2.21
CA CYS A 67 -6.01 0.58 -1.11
C CYS A 67 -6.40 -0.84 -1.54
N SER A 68 -5.90 -1.83 -0.82
CA SER A 68 -6.21 -3.24 -1.07
C SER A 68 -7.63 -3.65 -0.67
N GLY A 69 -8.31 -2.80 0.11
CA GLY A 69 -9.66 -3.03 0.63
C GLY A 69 -10.74 -2.17 -0.02
N ASP A 70 -10.36 -1.11 -0.73
CA ASP A 70 -11.25 -0.20 -1.45
C ASP A 70 -10.57 0.29 -2.75
N PRO A 71 -10.99 -0.19 -3.93
CA PRO A 71 -10.34 0.15 -5.20
C PRO A 71 -10.43 1.64 -5.55
N ASP A 72 -11.40 2.35 -4.96
CA ASP A 72 -11.62 3.78 -5.15
C ASP A 72 -10.98 4.60 -4.01
N SER A 73 -10.02 4.04 -3.27
CA SER A 73 -9.28 4.72 -2.20
C SER A 73 -7.77 4.57 -2.35
N LEU A 74 -7.03 5.47 -1.71
CA LEU A 74 -5.57 5.43 -1.61
C LEU A 74 -5.16 5.13 -0.17
N ASP A 75 -4.13 4.32 0.00
CA ASP A 75 -3.41 4.12 1.27
C ASP A 75 -2.23 5.10 1.38
N GLY A 76 -1.75 5.65 0.27
CA GLY A 76 -0.65 6.62 0.29
C GLY A 76 -0.32 7.26 -1.05
N VAL A 77 0.50 8.31 -0.98
CA VAL A 77 1.13 9.00 -2.10
C VAL A 77 2.58 9.27 -1.73
N VAL A 78 3.51 8.88 -2.59
CA VAL A 78 4.95 9.10 -2.40
C VAL A 78 5.45 10.04 -3.48
N LEU A 79 6.32 10.96 -3.07
CA LEU A 79 6.93 12.01 -3.87
C LEU A 79 8.45 11.81 -3.81
N PRO A 80 9.01 10.90 -4.63
CA PRO A 80 10.39 10.42 -4.46
C PRO A 80 11.43 11.54 -4.53
N GLU A 81 11.29 12.49 -5.48
CA GLU A 81 12.22 13.61 -5.62
C GLU A 81 12.24 14.55 -4.41
N LEU A 82 11.10 14.66 -3.71
CA LEU A 82 10.99 15.47 -2.50
C LEU A 82 11.35 14.68 -1.24
N ARG A 83 11.52 13.36 -1.36
CA ARG A 83 11.65 12.42 -0.25
C ARG A 83 10.51 12.59 0.76
N CYS A 84 9.30 12.80 0.25
CA CYS A 84 8.11 12.98 1.06
C CYS A 84 7.09 11.88 0.78
N ALA A 85 6.31 11.52 1.79
CA ALA A 85 5.20 10.59 1.64
C ALA A 85 4.01 11.02 2.50
N VAL A 86 2.81 10.70 2.03
CA VAL A 86 1.56 10.88 2.76
C VAL A 86 0.86 9.54 2.80
N VAL A 87 0.41 9.12 3.97
CA VAL A 87 -0.22 7.80 4.16
C VAL A 87 -1.47 7.84 5.00
N ASP A 88 -2.38 6.91 4.76
CA ASP A 88 -3.47 6.59 5.67
C ASP A 88 -2.95 5.75 6.84
N GLY A 89 -2.96 6.31 8.05
CA GLY A 89 -2.58 5.61 9.28
C GLY A 89 -3.73 4.84 9.95
N THR A 90 -4.81 4.53 9.23
CA THR A 90 -5.98 3.78 9.72
C THR A 90 -5.75 2.26 9.63
N SER A 91 -6.20 1.51 10.64
CA SER A 91 -6.19 0.03 10.60
C SER A 91 -6.82 -0.50 9.29
N PRO A 92 -6.21 -1.50 8.62
CA PRO A 92 -5.07 -2.32 9.06
C PRO A 92 -3.68 -1.73 8.76
N HIS A 93 -3.60 -0.59 8.08
CA HIS A 93 -2.37 0.09 7.67
C HIS A 93 -1.79 0.96 8.79
N VAL A 94 -1.77 0.48 10.03
CA VAL A 94 -1.33 1.30 11.17
C VAL A 94 0.13 1.68 10.98
N VAL A 95 0.35 2.94 10.62
CA VAL A 95 1.67 3.59 10.59
C VAL A 95 1.75 4.52 11.79
N GLU A 96 2.80 4.34 12.59
CA GLU A 96 3.11 5.18 13.73
C GLU A 96 4.44 5.90 13.47
N PRO A 97 4.50 7.23 13.66
CA PRO A 97 5.71 8.04 13.64
C PRO A 97 6.87 7.40 14.41
N ARG A 98 8.00 7.16 13.73
CA ARG A 98 9.22 6.60 14.33
C ARG A 98 10.15 7.70 14.82
N TYR A 99 10.20 8.82 14.12
CA TYR A 99 10.98 10.00 14.44
C TYR A 99 10.06 11.25 14.48
N PRO A 100 9.18 11.35 15.50
CA PRO A 100 8.13 12.36 15.52
C PRO A 100 8.68 13.77 15.42
N ALA A 101 8.04 14.60 14.59
CA ALA A 101 8.40 16.00 14.29
C ALA A 101 9.75 16.20 13.56
N ALA A 102 10.64 15.22 13.57
CA ALA A 102 11.91 15.28 12.85
C ALA A 102 11.77 14.76 11.41
N VAL A 103 11.03 13.66 11.21
CA VAL A 103 10.79 13.04 9.91
C VAL A 103 9.33 12.72 9.70
N ASP A 104 8.62 12.28 10.73
CA ASP A 104 7.23 11.84 10.62
C ASP A 104 6.29 12.59 11.56
N ARG A 105 5.05 12.80 11.13
CA ARG A 105 4.05 13.53 11.91
C ARG A 105 2.64 13.11 11.57
N TYR A 106 1.74 13.24 12.55
CA TYR A 106 0.33 13.10 12.28
C TYR A 106 -0.26 14.34 11.62
N VAL A 107 -1.20 14.11 10.72
CA VAL A 107 -2.15 15.10 10.25
C VAL A 107 -3.53 14.66 10.69
N ASP A 108 -4.06 15.31 11.73
CA ASP A 108 -5.38 15.01 12.26
C ASP A 108 -6.48 15.64 11.38
N LEU A 109 -7.11 14.81 10.56
CA LEU A 109 -8.30 15.19 9.78
C LEU A 109 -9.60 14.94 10.56
N GLY A 110 -9.55 14.22 11.68
CA GLY A 110 -10.68 14.00 12.57
C GLY A 110 -11.19 15.30 13.21
N ARG A 111 -10.36 16.35 13.29
CA ARG A 111 -10.79 17.68 13.73
C ARG A 111 -11.92 18.30 12.87
N PHE A 112 -12.17 17.77 11.68
CA PHE A 112 -13.17 18.28 10.73
C PHE A 112 -14.48 17.49 10.72
N TYR A 113 -14.73 16.61 11.69
CA TYR A 113 -15.99 15.89 11.77
C TYR A 113 -17.20 16.80 11.96
N ASP A 114 -18.28 16.51 11.23
CA ASP A 114 -19.62 16.90 11.65
C ASP A 114 -20.05 16.00 12.80
N LEU A 115 -19.77 16.45 14.03
CA LEU A 115 -20.09 15.72 15.25
C LEU A 115 -21.60 15.55 15.45
N THR A 116 -22.41 16.49 14.96
CA THR A 116 -23.87 16.44 15.10
C THR A 116 -24.43 15.35 14.21
N ALA A 117 -24.06 15.33 12.93
CA ALA A 117 -24.47 14.30 11.99
C ALA A 117 -23.95 12.91 12.42
N ALA A 118 -22.69 12.82 12.85
CA ALA A 118 -22.11 11.56 13.33
C ALA A 118 -22.84 10.99 14.55
N LYS A 119 -23.22 11.84 15.51
CA LYS A 119 -24.00 11.43 16.69
C LYS A 119 -25.43 11.02 16.33
N ALA A 120 -26.06 11.73 15.40
CA ALA A 120 -27.40 11.39 14.92
C ALA A 120 -27.43 10.01 14.22
N ALA A 121 -26.39 9.67 13.46
CA ALA A 121 -26.26 8.40 12.73
C ALA A 121 -25.55 7.28 13.51
N ALA A 122 -25.33 7.44 14.82
CA ALA A 122 -24.41 6.57 15.58
C ALA A 122 -24.77 5.08 15.53
N GLU A 123 -26.05 4.71 15.58
CA GLU A 123 -26.46 3.30 15.54
C GLU A 123 -26.25 2.68 14.16
N GLU A 124 -26.50 3.43 13.09
CA GLU A 124 -26.23 2.99 11.73
C GLU A 124 -24.71 2.80 11.50
N VAL A 125 -23.90 3.76 11.94
CA VAL A 125 -22.43 3.67 11.86
C VAL A 125 -21.92 2.42 12.60
N LYS A 126 -22.44 2.15 13.81
CA LYS A 126 -22.09 0.94 14.57
C LYS A 126 -22.51 -0.34 13.83
N ALA A 127 -23.71 -0.36 13.25
CA ALA A 127 -24.22 -1.51 12.51
C ALA A 127 -23.33 -1.83 11.30
N HIS A 128 -23.04 -0.83 10.46
CA HIS A 128 -22.17 -0.97 9.29
C HIS A 128 -20.75 -1.38 9.69
N THR A 129 -20.21 -0.81 10.77
CA THR A 129 -18.88 -1.18 11.28
C THR A 129 -18.82 -2.67 11.68
N ARG A 130 -19.86 -3.18 12.34
CA ARG A 130 -19.94 -4.60 12.70
C ARG A 130 -20.07 -5.49 11.46
N ALA A 131 -20.93 -5.11 10.50
CA ALA A 131 -21.12 -5.84 9.26
C ALA A 131 -19.84 -5.91 8.43
N TYR A 132 -19.14 -4.79 8.29
CA TYR A 132 -17.82 -4.68 7.65
C TYR A 132 -16.80 -5.62 8.29
N LYS A 133 -16.64 -5.57 9.62
CA LYS A 133 -15.71 -6.47 10.34
C LYS A 133 -16.05 -7.94 10.13
N ALA A 134 -17.33 -8.30 10.19
CA ALA A 134 -17.78 -9.65 9.94
C ALA A 134 -17.52 -10.12 8.50
N ALA A 135 -17.63 -9.22 7.51
CA ALA A 135 -17.31 -9.51 6.12
C ALA A 135 -15.80 -9.80 5.94
N TYR A 136 -14.93 -8.99 6.55
CA TYR A 136 -13.48 -9.22 6.52
C TYR A 136 -13.09 -10.56 7.14
N ILE A 137 -13.70 -10.95 8.27
CA ILE A 137 -13.45 -12.27 8.88
C ILE A 137 -13.77 -13.39 7.88
N ARG A 138 -14.93 -13.32 7.21
CA ARG A 138 -15.31 -14.32 6.19
C ARG A 138 -14.33 -14.32 5.02
N ALA A 139 -13.95 -13.15 4.52
CA ALA A 139 -12.98 -13.03 3.44
C ALA A 139 -11.65 -13.70 3.80
N TYR A 140 -11.11 -13.44 5.00
CA TYR A 140 -9.87 -14.09 5.44
C TYR A 140 -10.01 -15.60 5.65
N HIS A 141 -11.18 -16.10 6.08
CA HIS A 141 -11.41 -17.55 6.13
C HIS A 141 -11.30 -18.18 4.73
N HIS A 142 -11.89 -17.55 3.71
CA HIS A 142 -11.81 -18.03 2.34
C HIS A 142 -10.39 -17.93 1.77
N LEU A 143 -9.69 -16.81 1.99
CA LEU A 143 -8.30 -16.63 1.56
C LEU A 143 -7.38 -17.67 2.22
N LYS A 144 -7.56 -17.93 3.51
CA LYS A 144 -6.79 -18.96 4.23
C LYS A 144 -7.06 -20.35 3.68
N ALA A 145 -8.31 -20.69 3.39
CA ALA A 145 -8.66 -21.97 2.78
C ALA A 145 -8.03 -22.13 1.38
N ALA A 146 -8.12 -21.09 0.54
CA ALA A 146 -7.48 -21.08 -0.78
C ALA A 146 -5.95 -21.25 -0.67
N ARG A 147 -5.32 -20.61 0.31
CA ARG A 147 -3.89 -20.76 0.59
C ARG A 147 -3.50 -22.19 0.97
N GLN A 148 -4.33 -22.90 1.74
CA GLN A 148 -4.03 -24.32 2.04
C GLN A 148 -4.04 -25.19 0.78
N VAL A 149 -5.03 -24.99 -0.10
CA VAL A 149 -5.10 -25.71 -1.39
C VAL A 149 -3.89 -25.37 -2.28
N GLU A 150 -3.50 -24.10 -2.32
CA GLU A 150 -2.31 -23.64 -3.05
C GLU A 150 -1.04 -24.31 -2.52
N LEU A 151 -0.86 -24.38 -1.19
CA LEU A 151 0.31 -25.00 -0.57
C LEU A 151 0.40 -26.49 -0.89
N ASP A 152 -0.72 -27.22 -0.90
CA ASP A 152 -0.76 -28.63 -1.30
C ASP A 152 -0.39 -28.80 -2.79
N ALA A 153 -0.90 -27.93 -3.66
CA ALA A 153 -0.56 -27.95 -5.08
C ALA A 153 0.94 -27.68 -5.30
N VAL A 154 1.49 -26.67 -4.62
CA VAL A 154 2.92 -26.35 -4.65
C VAL A 154 3.74 -27.53 -4.13
N ALA A 155 3.35 -28.16 -3.02
CA ALA A 155 4.05 -29.31 -2.45
C ALA A 155 4.05 -30.52 -3.41
N ALA A 156 2.94 -30.75 -4.13
CA ALA A 156 2.84 -31.81 -5.14
C ALA A 156 3.78 -31.55 -6.33
N VAL A 157 3.74 -30.35 -6.90
CA VAL A 157 4.57 -29.96 -8.05
C VAL A 157 6.06 -29.94 -7.69
N ARG A 158 6.39 -29.50 -6.47
CA ARG A 158 7.79 -29.39 -6.00
C ARG A 158 8.53 -30.72 -6.03
N LYS A 159 7.84 -31.86 -5.89
CA LYS A 159 8.45 -33.20 -5.97
C LYS A 159 9.04 -33.52 -7.35
N THR A 160 8.47 -32.94 -8.40
CA THR A 160 8.87 -33.17 -9.79
C THR A 160 9.53 -31.95 -10.44
N PHE A 161 9.56 -30.82 -9.72
CA PHE A 161 10.11 -29.57 -10.24
C PHE A 161 11.64 -29.54 -10.11
N ASP A 162 12.33 -29.54 -11.24
CA ASP A 162 13.78 -29.38 -11.33
C ASP A 162 14.16 -27.90 -11.16
N ARG A 163 14.32 -27.49 -9.90
CA ARG A 163 14.67 -26.13 -9.52
C ARG A 163 16.01 -25.68 -10.11
N GLU A 164 17.02 -26.55 -10.12
CA GLU A 164 18.34 -26.20 -10.66
C GLU A 164 18.28 -25.91 -12.16
N LYS A 165 17.54 -26.71 -12.93
CA LYS A 165 17.33 -26.47 -14.35
C LYS A 165 16.55 -25.18 -14.60
N ALA A 166 15.51 -24.91 -13.80
CA ALA A 166 14.78 -23.65 -13.87
C ALA A 166 15.70 -22.46 -13.58
N ASP A 167 16.48 -22.50 -12.50
CA ASP A 167 17.40 -21.42 -12.11
C ASP A 167 18.48 -21.20 -13.18
N ARG A 168 19.08 -22.26 -13.74
CA ARG A 168 20.02 -22.16 -14.86
C ARG A 168 19.37 -21.52 -16.10
N ARG A 169 18.14 -21.90 -16.42
CA ARG A 169 17.42 -21.33 -17.57
C ARG A 169 17.11 -19.86 -17.35
N THR A 170 16.64 -19.50 -16.16
CA THR A 170 16.36 -18.12 -15.76
C THR A 170 17.62 -17.27 -15.84
N ALA A 171 18.74 -17.72 -15.26
CA ALA A 171 20.02 -17.02 -15.34
C ALA A 171 20.47 -16.80 -16.79
N GLY A 172 20.33 -17.81 -17.66
CA GLY A 172 20.67 -17.68 -19.07
C GLY A 172 19.72 -16.77 -19.88
N ILE A 173 18.47 -16.62 -19.46
CA ILE A 173 17.56 -15.61 -20.03
C ILE A 173 17.99 -14.23 -19.53
N LEU A 174 18.15 -14.05 -18.22
CA LEU A 174 18.56 -12.78 -17.63
C LEU A 174 19.87 -12.28 -18.23
N SER A 175 20.89 -13.12 -18.39
CA SER A 175 22.17 -12.69 -18.99
C SER A 175 22.04 -12.31 -20.47
N ARG A 176 21.07 -12.87 -21.20
CA ARG A 176 20.85 -12.58 -22.62
C ARG A 176 20.05 -11.30 -22.82
N GLU A 177 19.01 -11.09 -22.01
CA GLU A 177 18.09 -9.96 -22.12
C GLU A 177 18.59 -8.74 -21.33
N LEU A 178 19.08 -8.95 -20.11
CA LEU A 178 19.62 -7.90 -19.23
C LEU A 178 21.16 -7.85 -19.36
N ARG A 179 21.64 -7.38 -20.51
CA ARG A 179 23.07 -7.36 -20.87
C ARG A 179 23.93 -6.42 -20.01
N ARG A 180 23.34 -5.49 -19.26
CA ARG A 180 24.04 -4.58 -18.36
C ARG A 180 24.24 -5.23 -16.98
N ARG A 181 25.50 -5.29 -16.53
CA ARG A 181 25.82 -5.57 -15.11
C ARG A 181 25.58 -4.30 -14.30
N GLY A 182 25.05 -4.46 -13.08
CA GLY A 182 24.55 -3.36 -12.23
C GLY A 182 25.58 -2.27 -11.89
N GLY A 183 25.05 -1.14 -11.43
CA GLY A 183 25.78 0.09 -11.06
C GLY A 183 25.02 1.37 -11.40
N GLU A 184 24.05 1.29 -12.31
CA GLU A 184 23.13 2.37 -12.68
C GLU A 184 21.72 2.01 -12.18
N ALA A 185 20.96 3.00 -11.69
CA ALA A 185 19.55 2.82 -11.38
C ALA A 185 18.80 2.42 -12.66
N GLY A 186 17.93 1.41 -12.56
CA GLY A 186 17.06 1.03 -13.67
C GLY A 186 16.10 2.17 -14.00
N GLU A 187 15.84 2.40 -15.29
CA GLU A 187 14.85 3.37 -15.74
C GLU A 187 13.58 2.63 -16.20
N THR A 188 12.43 2.97 -15.61
CA THR A 188 11.13 2.45 -16.07
C THR A 188 10.81 3.05 -17.43
N THR A 189 10.99 2.28 -18.49
CA THR A 189 10.68 2.70 -19.86
C THR A 189 9.16 2.84 -20.06
N ARG A 190 8.73 3.94 -20.69
CA ARG A 190 7.33 4.18 -21.07
C ARG A 190 6.82 3.20 -22.12
#